data_AF-A0A4D7AIV2-F1
#
_entry.id   AF-A0A4D7AIV2-F1
#
_cell.length_a   1.000
_cell.length_b   1.000
_cell.length_c   1.000
_cell.angle_alpha   90.00
_cell.angle_beta   90.00
_cell.angle_gamma   90.00
#
_symmetry.space_group_name_H-M   'P 1'
#
loop_
_entity.id
_entity.type
_entity.pdbx_description
1 polymer ?
#
loop_
_entity_poly.entity_id
_entity_poly.type
_entity_poly.pdbx_seq_one_letter_code
_entity_poly.pdbx_strand_id
1 'polypeptide(L)'
;MLARNETIFKWALYAGATAVFFLLQGAVLQRITLWGVIPFVFPILVAVLGMYEGPLPASVYALTVGVLCDLLLPASIPCFYTLIFPAAGLCAALISQSLLPAGFLCGVVTSVLSFLLTDAFHCIVLWAGGKAAWAAGAQVFLREVCVSILLVVPVVLLFSAVFRRTHLDD
;
A
#
# COMPACT_ATOMS: atom_id res chain seq x y z
N MET A 1 5.82 22.33 -23.71
CA MET A 1 4.49 21.80 -23.29
C MET A 1 4.45 20.27 -23.20
N LEU A 2 5.45 19.52 -23.69
CA LEU A 2 5.50 18.05 -23.64
C LEU A 2 5.63 17.47 -22.22
N ALA A 3 6.56 17.98 -21.40
CA ALA A 3 6.80 17.47 -20.04
C ALA A 3 5.56 17.44 -19.11
N ARG A 4 4.66 18.42 -19.24
CA ARG A 4 3.40 18.45 -18.46
C ARG A 4 2.44 17.34 -18.88
N ASN A 5 2.39 17.03 -20.18
CA ASN A 5 1.51 15.99 -20.71
C ASN A 5 1.98 14.59 -20.29
N GLU A 6 3.29 14.35 -20.30
CA GLU A 6 3.92 13.09 -19.84
C GLU A 6 3.62 12.83 -18.35
N THR A 7 3.74 13.89 -17.53
CA THR A 7 3.42 13.78 -16.09
C THR A 7 1.94 13.46 -15.86
N ILE A 8 1.02 14.12 -16.57
CA ILE A 8 -0.42 13.86 -16.48
C ILE A 8 -0.72 12.41 -16.91
N PHE A 9 -0.12 11.95 -18.00
CA PHE A 9 -0.34 10.60 -18.51
C PHE A 9 0.18 9.53 -17.53
N LYS A 10 1.37 9.73 -16.95
CA LYS A 10 1.95 8.85 -15.92
C LYS A 10 1.01 8.69 -14.72
N TRP A 11 0.56 9.81 -14.14
CA TRP A 11 -0.33 9.77 -12.98
C TRP A 11 -1.73 9.26 -13.32
N ALA A 12 -2.22 9.49 -14.54
CA ALA A 12 -3.48 8.90 -15.01
C ALA A 12 -3.39 7.37 -15.11
N LEU A 13 -2.26 6.83 -15.59
CA LEU A 13 -2.04 5.37 -15.63
C LEU A 13 -1.95 4.77 -14.23
N TYR A 14 -1.22 5.40 -13.29
CA TYR A 14 -1.19 4.95 -11.91
C TYR A 14 -2.56 5.02 -11.24
N ALA A 15 -3.33 6.10 -11.46
CA ALA A 15 -4.69 6.22 -10.96
C ALA A 15 -5.60 5.12 -11.53
N GLY A 16 -5.48 4.82 -12.82
CA GLY A 16 -6.20 3.71 -13.45
C GLY A 16 -5.84 2.35 -12.84
N ALA A 17 -4.55 2.05 -12.68
CA ALA A 17 -4.08 0.82 -12.04
C ALA A 17 -4.60 0.69 -10.60
N THR A 18 -4.57 1.79 -9.85
CA THR A 18 -5.09 1.88 -8.49
C THR A 18 -6.60 1.62 -8.47
N ALA A 19 -7.36 2.23 -9.37
CA ALA A 19 -8.81 2.06 -9.47
C ALA A 19 -9.20 0.59 -9.69
N VAL A 20 -8.45 -0.16 -10.52
CA VAL A 20 -8.67 -1.61 -10.71
C VAL A 20 -8.57 -2.35 -9.38
N PHE A 21 -7.57 -2.03 -8.55
CA PHE A 21 -7.42 -2.67 -7.24
C PHE A 21 -8.46 -2.21 -6.22
N PHE A 22 -8.91 -0.95 -6.25
CA PHE A 22 -10.04 -0.50 -5.44
C PHE A 22 -11.32 -1.28 -5.79
N LEU A 23 -11.60 -1.45 -7.09
CA LEU A 23 -12.73 -2.24 -7.55
C LEU A 23 -12.59 -3.72 -7.16
N LEU A 24 -11.40 -4.30 -7.33
CA LEU A 24 -11.13 -5.69 -6.92
C LEU A 24 -11.31 -5.88 -5.42
N GLN A 25 -10.81 -4.93 -4.61
CA GLN A 25 -10.94 -4.97 -3.17
C GLN A 25 -12.41 -4.91 -2.74
N GLY A 26 -13.16 -3.93 -3.25
CA GLY A 26 -14.57 -3.72 -2.89
C GLY A 26 -15.52 -4.78 -3.44
N ALA A 27 -15.26 -5.31 -4.65
CA ALA A 27 -16.16 -6.27 -5.28
C ALA A 27 -15.92 -7.72 -4.83
N VAL A 28 -14.65 -8.12 -4.70
CA VAL A 28 -14.25 -9.52 -4.53
C VAL A 28 -13.57 -9.75 -3.19
N LEU A 29 -12.46 -9.06 -2.91
CA LEU A 29 -11.61 -9.40 -1.76
C LEU A 29 -12.34 -9.21 -0.43
N GLN A 30 -13.17 -8.17 -0.29
CA GLN A 30 -14.01 -7.96 0.89
C GLN A 30 -15.03 -9.09 1.16
N ARG A 31 -15.35 -9.92 0.16
CA ARG A 31 -16.28 -11.05 0.30
C ARG A 31 -15.59 -12.38 0.62
N ILE A 32 -14.27 -12.42 0.54
CA ILE A 32 -13.47 -13.63 0.75
C ILE A 32 -12.75 -13.51 2.09
N THR A 33 -12.97 -14.48 2.98
CA THR A 33 -12.25 -14.57 4.25
C THR A 33 -11.32 -15.79 4.20
N LEU A 34 -10.02 -15.54 4.31
CA LEU A 34 -8.98 -16.57 4.32
C LEU A 34 -8.36 -16.61 5.71
N TRP A 35 -8.42 -17.77 6.37
CA TRP A 35 -7.91 -17.96 7.74
C TRP A 35 -8.43 -16.93 8.77
N GLY A 36 -9.67 -16.47 8.57
CA GLY A 36 -10.34 -15.50 9.44
C GLY A 36 -9.95 -14.04 9.17
N VAL A 37 -9.26 -13.76 8.07
CA VAL A 37 -8.76 -12.42 7.70
C VAL A 37 -9.14 -12.11 6.25
N ILE A 38 -9.40 -10.84 5.96
CA ILE A 38 -9.71 -10.37 4.60
C ILE A 38 -8.39 -9.98 3.92
N PRO A 39 -8.09 -10.48 2.70
CA PRO A 39 -6.92 -10.03 1.94
C PRO A 39 -6.97 -8.52 1.69
N PHE A 40 -5.92 -7.79 2.04
CA PHE A 40 -5.93 -6.33 2.03
C PHE A 40 -4.89 -5.75 1.06
N VAL A 41 -5.34 -5.18 -0.06
CA VAL A 41 -4.43 -4.76 -1.14
C VAL A 41 -3.82 -3.35 -0.94
N PHE A 42 -4.47 -2.46 -0.20
CA PHE A 42 -4.08 -1.05 -0.16
C PHE A 42 -2.68 -0.76 0.41
N PRO A 43 -2.22 -1.41 1.49
CA PRO A 43 -0.86 -1.24 1.99
C PRO A 43 0.20 -1.65 0.96
N ILE A 44 -0.11 -2.66 0.15
CA ILE A 44 0.76 -3.12 -0.94
C ILE A 44 0.85 -2.05 -2.04
N LEU A 45 -0.26 -1.41 -2.41
CA LEU A 45 -0.26 -0.37 -3.46
C LEU A 45 0.63 0.81 -3.09
N VAL A 46 0.51 1.31 -1.86
CA VAL A 46 1.31 2.45 -1.39
C VAL A 46 2.79 2.08 -1.24
N ALA A 47 3.08 0.85 -0.81
CA ALA A 47 4.45 0.33 -0.72
C ALA A 47 5.11 0.19 -2.09
N VAL A 48 4.39 -0.40 -3.05
CA VAL A 48 4.92 -0.69 -4.38
C VAL A 48 5.10 0.60 -5.18
N LEU A 49 4.14 1.53 -5.14
CA LEU A 49 4.34 2.83 -5.77
C LEU A 49 5.46 3.60 -5.09
N GLY A 50 5.57 3.55 -3.75
CA GLY A 50 6.68 4.15 -3.02
C GLY A 50 8.03 3.55 -3.37
N MET A 51 8.10 2.26 -3.69
CA MET A 51 9.34 1.66 -4.16
C MET A 51 9.76 2.21 -5.54
N TYR A 52 8.81 2.41 -6.46
CA TYR A 52 9.09 2.86 -7.84
C TYR A 52 9.28 4.36 -7.96
N GLU A 53 8.51 5.14 -7.20
CA GLU A 53 8.52 6.60 -7.24
C GLU A 53 9.33 7.16 -6.07
N GLY A 54 9.82 8.40 -6.19
CA GLY A 54 10.53 9.06 -5.08
C GLY A 54 9.67 9.31 -3.82
N PRO A 55 10.29 9.70 -2.70
CA PRO A 55 9.61 9.86 -1.40
C PRO A 55 8.48 10.90 -1.41
N LEU A 56 8.67 12.02 -2.13
CA LEU A 56 7.64 13.06 -2.26
C LEU A 56 6.40 12.57 -3.03
N PRO A 57 6.52 12.11 -4.30
CA PRO A 57 5.35 11.62 -5.04
C PRO A 57 4.69 10.40 -4.38
N ALA A 58 5.48 9.51 -3.77
CA ALA A 58 4.98 8.38 -3.01
C ALA A 58 4.10 8.81 -1.82
N SER A 59 4.54 9.80 -1.05
CA SER A 59 3.80 10.29 0.12
C SER A 59 2.48 10.94 -0.28
N VAL A 60 2.47 11.74 -1.36
CA VAL A 60 1.25 12.38 -1.87
C VAL A 60 0.25 11.33 -2.35
N TYR A 61 0.69 10.35 -3.14
CA TYR A 61 -0.16 9.26 -3.58
C TYR A 61 -0.68 8.42 -2.40
N ALA A 62 0.18 8.08 -1.44
CA ALA A 62 -0.23 7.30 -0.28
C ALA A 62 -1.22 8.06 0.62
N LEU A 63 -1.10 9.38 0.69
CA LEU A 63 -2.07 10.24 1.38
C LEU A 63 -3.42 10.20 0.68
N THR A 64 -3.46 10.34 -0.65
CA THR A 64 -4.74 10.30 -1.39
C THR A 64 -5.40 8.92 -1.28
N VAL A 65 -4.64 7.84 -1.39
CA VAL A 65 -5.14 6.47 -1.16
C VAL A 65 -5.63 6.30 0.28
N GLY A 66 -4.92 6.85 1.26
CA GLY A 66 -5.30 6.82 2.67
C GLY A 66 -6.62 7.54 2.93
N VAL A 67 -6.80 8.75 2.39
CA VAL A 67 -8.07 9.50 2.47
C VAL A 67 -9.21 8.71 1.83
N LEU A 68 -9.00 8.13 0.65
CA LEU A 68 -10.01 7.29 0.00
C LEU A 68 -10.35 6.06 0.84
N CYS A 69 -9.35 5.42 1.47
CA CYS A 69 -9.58 4.27 2.33
C CYS A 69 -10.36 4.65 3.59
N ASP A 70 -10.06 5.77 4.24
CA ASP A 70 -10.83 6.25 5.40
C ASP A 70 -12.29 6.61 5.05
N LEU A 71 -12.55 7.02 3.81
CA LEU A 71 -13.91 7.30 3.33
C LEU A 71 -14.69 6.03 2.92
N LEU A 72 -14.00 5.01 2.43
CA LEU A 72 -14.62 3.80 1.85
C LEU A 72 -14.66 2.61 2.82
N LEU A 73 -13.78 2.57 3.82
CA LEU A 73 -13.66 1.45 4.75
C LEU A 73 -14.07 1.87 6.16
N PRO A 74 -14.80 1.00 6.89
CA PRO A 74 -15.05 1.24 8.30
C PRO A 74 -13.74 1.09 9.08
N ALA A 75 -13.19 2.21 9.55
CA ALA A 75 -12.04 2.23 10.45
C ALA A 75 -12.52 2.46 11.89
N SER A 76 -11.81 1.87 12.86
CA SER A 76 -12.10 2.09 14.29
C SER A 76 -11.82 3.53 14.74
N ILE A 77 -11.00 4.27 13.99
CA ILE A 77 -10.56 5.63 14.28
C ILE A 77 -10.62 6.48 13.01
N PRO A 78 -11.06 7.75 13.09
CA PRO A 78 -11.03 8.66 11.94
C PRO A 78 -9.60 8.92 11.47
N CYS A 79 -9.40 8.99 10.16
CA CYS A 79 -8.13 9.34 9.52
C CYS A 79 -6.98 8.34 9.75
N PHE A 80 -7.29 7.09 10.12
CA PHE A 80 -6.26 6.07 10.42
C PHE A 80 -5.38 5.79 9.20
N TYR A 81 -5.99 5.50 8.04
CA TYR A 81 -5.25 5.17 6.82
C TYR A 81 -4.53 6.39 6.24
N THR A 82 -5.14 7.57 6.35
CA THR A 82 -4.55 8.86 5.94
C THR A 82 -3.22 9.15 6.63
N LEU A 83 -3.03 8.70 7.88
CA LEU A 83 -1.78 8.90 8.62
C LEU A 83 -0.74 7.82 8.32
N ILE A 84 -1.15 6.54 8.31
CA ILE A 84 -0.20 5.43 8.25
C ILE A 84 0.30 5.14 6.83
N PHE A 85 -0.54 5.35 5.81
CA PHE A 85 -0.14 5.07 4.43
C PHE A 85 0.96 6.00 3.92
N PRO A 86 0.96 7.32 4.16
CA PRO A 86 2.09 8.18 3.83
C PRO A 86 3.39 7.73 4.49
N ALA A 87 3.34 7.33 5.76
CA ALA A 87 4.51 6.82 6.47
C ALA A 87 5.02 5.52 5.81
N ALA A 88 4.13 4.60 5.48
CA ALA A 88 4.46 3.35 4.79
C ALA A 88 5.06 3.59 3.39
N GLY A 89 4.46 4.46 2.59
CA GLY A 89 4.95 4.83 1.26
C GLY A 89 6.30 5.55 1.31
N LEU A 90 6.50 6.44 2.29
CA LEU A 90 7.78 7.11 2.52
C LEU A 90 8.87 6.11 2.92
N CYS A 91 8.59 5.21 3.86
CA CYS A 91 9.52 4.15 4.25
C CYS A 91 9.89 3.27 3.05
N ALA A 92 8.92 2.90 2.22
CA ALA A 92 9.17 2.11 1.02
C ALA A 92 10.11 2.82 0.03
N ALA A 93 9.89 4.12 -0.20
CA ALA A 93 10.76 4.93 -1.07
C ALA A 93 12.18 5.08 -0.50
N LEU A 94 12.31 5.28 0.80
CA LEU A 94 13.62 5.38 1.43
C LEU A 94 14.38 4.05 1.35
N ILE A 95 13.68 2.92 1.51
CA ILE A 95 14.28 1.58 1.38
C ILE A 95 14.73 1.30 -0.04
N SER A 96 13.91 1.65 -1.05
CA SER A 96 14.28 1.42 -2.45
C SER A 96 15.45 2.31 -2.91
N GLN A 97 15.62 3.48 -2.28
CA GLN A 97 16.73 4.38 -2.58
C GLN A 97 18.03 4.04 -1.83
N SER A 98 17.95 3.47 -0.62
CA SER A 98 19.11 3.30 0.26
C SER A 98 19.60 1.85 0.41
N LEU A 99 18.70 0.86 0.30
CA LEU A 99 18.96 -0.51 0.74
C LEU A 99 18.84 -1.54 -0.38
N LEU A 100 17.80 -1.44 -1.22
CA LEU A 100 17.46 -2.47 -2.20
C LEU A 100 17.07 -1.84 -3.55
N PRO A 101 17.60 -2.32 -4.69
CA PRO A 101 17.14 -1.84 -5.98
C PRO A 101 15.66 -2.17 -6.20
N ALA A 102 14.93 -1.25 -6.85
CA ALA A 102 13.52 -1.43 -7.15
C ALA A 102 13.28 -2.71 -7.96
N GLY A 103 12.45 -3.60 -7.44
CA GLY A 103 12.25 -4.93 -7.99
C GLY A 103 11.31 -5.77 -7.13
N PHE A 104 11.13 -7.04 -7.50
CA PHE A 104 10.16 -7.90 -6.83
C PHE A 104 10.48 -8.10 -5.33
N LEU A 105 11.74 -8.36 -4.98
CA LEU A 105 12.15 -8.53 -3.59
C LEU A 105 11.92 -7.28 -2.74
N CYS A 106 12.28 -6.10 -3.27
CA CYS A 106 12.01 -4.83 -2.59
C CYS A 106 10.50 -4.64 -2.41
N GLY A 107 9.68 -4.95 -3.42
CA GLY A 107 8.22 -4.86 -3.34
C GLY A 107 7.61 -5.77 -2.28
N VAL A 108 8.14 -7.00 -2.11
CA VAL A 108 7.71 -7.90 -1.03
C VAL A 108 8.10 -7.32 0.34
N VAL A 109 9.35 -6.89 0.50
CA VAL A 109 9.85 -6.35 1.79
C VAL A 109 9.09 -5.08 2.18
N THR A 110 8.89 -4.14 1.27
CA THR A 110 8.16 -2.89 1.55
C THR A 110 6.68 -3.14 1.81
N SER A 111 6.08 -4.15 1.16
CA SER A 111 4.70 -4.56 1.44
C SER A 111 4.56 -5.14 2.85
N VAL A 112 5.46 -6.06 3.24
CA VAL A 112 5.48 -6.63 4.60
C VAL A 112 5.69 -5.53 5.64
N LEU A 113 6.59 -4.58 5.37
CA LEU A 113 6.80 -3.44 6.26
C LEU A 113 5.55 -2.57 6.37
N SER A 114 4.82 -2.36 5.29
CA SER A 114 3.60 -1.55 5.28
C SER A 114 2.47 -2.21 6.08
N PHE A 115 2.32 -3.53 5.99
CA PHE A 115 1.44 -4.28 6.91
C PHE A 115 1.89 -4.15 8.35
N LEU A 116 3.19 -4.31 8.61
CA LEU A 116 3.74 -4.22 9.97
C LEU A 116 3.45 -2.85 10.57
N LEU A 117 3.62 -1.78 9.80
CA LEU A 117 3.33 -0.41 10.23
C LEU A 117 1.84 -0.22 10.53
N THR A 118 0.98 -0.73 9.64
CA THR A 118 -0.48 -0.65 9.77
C THR A 118 -0.97 -1.38 11.02
N ASP A 119 -0.49 -2.61 11.24
CA ASP A 119 -0.90 -3.43 12.39
C ASP A 119 -0.29 -2.97 13.70
N ALA A 120 0.97 -2.54 13.70
CA ALA A 120 1.60 -1.96 14.88
C ALA A 120 0.85 -0.71 15.33
N PHE A 121 0.44 0.14 14.39
CA PHE A 121 -0.32 1.35 14.71
C PHE A 121 -1.72 1.00 15.24
N HIS A 122 -2.41 0.02 14.65
CA HIS A 122 -3.65 -0.52 15.22
C HIS A 122 -3.46 -1.05 16.65
N CYS A 123 -2.39 -1.78 16.93
CA CYS A 123 -2.09 -2.30 18.27
C CYS A 123 -1.83 -1.17 19.28
N ILE A 124 -1.06 -0.16 18.89
CA ILE A 124 -0.77 1.02 19.72
C ILE A 124 -2.06 1.77 20.06
N VAL A 125 -2.92 1.96 19.06
CA VAL A 125 -4.25 2.56 19.22
C VAL A 125 -5.11 1.77 20.20
N LEU A 126 -5.18 0.45 20.05
CA LEU A 126 -5.96 -0.42 20.95
C LEU A 126 -5.41 -0.39 22.38
N TRP A 127 -4.09 -0.36 22.51
CA TRP A 127 -3.41 -0.25 23.80
C TRP A 127 -3.70 1.08 24.48
N ALA A 128 -3.66 2.20 23.74
CA ALA A 128 -4.07 3.51 24.24
C ALA A 128 -5.56 3.56 24.66
N GLY A 129 -6.41 2.75 24.03
CA GLY A 129 -7.80 2.51 24.41
C GLY A 129 -7.99 1.52 25.58
N GLY A 130 -6.91 1.08 26.24
CA GLY A 130 -6.95 0.20 27.41
C GLY A 130 -6.98 -1.30 27.12
N LYS A 131 -6.82 -1.72 25.85
CA LYS A 131 -6.81 -3.15 25.46
C LYS A 131 -5.40 -3.60 25.10
N ALA A 132 -4.78 -4.42 25.95
CA ALA A 132 -3.47 -5.02 25.67
C ALA A 132 -3.61 -6.19 24.67
N ALA A 133 -3.71 -5.87 23.37
CA ALA A 133 -3.96 -6.84 22.30
C ALA A 133 -2.71 -7.18 21.45
N TRP A 134 -1.50 -7.06 22.00
CA TRP A 134 -0.24 -7.25 21.27
C TRP A 134 -0.07 -8.66 20.67
N ALA A 135 -0.40 -9.71 21.44
CA ALA A 135 -0.31 -11.09 20.96
C ALA A 135 -1.33 -11.39 19.85
N ALA A 136 -2.55 -10.88 20.00
CA ALA A 136 -3.60 -11.02 18.99
C ALA A 136 -3.24 -10.24 17.72
N GLY A 137 -2.69 -9.03 17.85
CA GLY A 137 -2.22 -8.22 16.73
C GLY A 137 -1.09 -8.89 15.95
N ALA A 138 -0.11 -9.47 16.62
CA ALA A 138 0.97 -10.22 15.96
C ALA A 138 0.45 -11.43 15.16
N GLN A 139 -0.55 -12.13 15.69
CA GLN A 139 -1.19 -13.25 15.01
C GLN A 139 -2.01 -12.80 13.78
N VAL A 140 -2.70 -11.67 13.89
CA VAL A 140 -3.44 -11.07 12.76
C VAL A 140 -2.47 -10.61 11.68
N PHE A 141 -1.41 -9.88 12.04
CA PHE A 141 -0.35 -9.48 11.11
C PHE A 141 0.20 -10.65 10.32
N LEU A 142 0.57 -11.74 10.99
CA LEU A 142 1.11 -12.91 10.30
C LEU A 142 0.12 -13.50 9.29
N ARG A 143 -1.17 -13.56 9.65
CA ARG A 143 -2.22 -14.05 8.75
C ARG A 143 -2.46 -13.09 7.59
N GLU A 144 -2.53 -11.79 7.86
CA GLU A 144 -2.68 -10.74 6.85
C GLU A 144 -1.56 -10.78 5.82
N VAL A 145 -0.31 -10.88 6.30
CA VAL A 145 0.86 -11.01 5.43
C VAL A 145 0.80 -12.30 4.63
N CYS A 146 0.57 -13.46 5.27
CA CYS A 146 0.55 -14.73 4.54
C CYS A 146 -0.55 -14.78 3.47
N VAL A 147 -1.71 -14.18 3.72
CA VAL A 147 -2.82 -14.15 2.77
C VAL A 147 -2.57 -13.11 1.67
N SER A 148 -2.03 -11.94 2.03
CA SER A 148 -1.89 -10.80 1.11
C SER A 148 -0.59 -10.83 0.31
N ILE A 149 0.42 -11.62 0.71
CA ILE A 149 1.69 -11.73 -0.03
C ILE A 149 1.48 -12.22 -1.47
N LEU A 150 0.44 -13.03 -1.72
CA LEU A 150 0.07 -13.48 -3.06
C LEU A 150 -0.38 -12.31 -3.95
N LEU A 151 -1.01 -11.28 -3.36
CA LEU A 151 -1.45 -10.08 -4.06
C LEU A 151 -0.29 -9.12 -4.39
N VAL A 152 0.87 -9.28 -3.76
CA VAL A 152 2.07 -8.51 -4.14
C VAL A 152 2.46 -8.77 -5.58
N VAL A 153 2.32 -10.01 -6.06
CA VAL A 153 2.67 -10.40 -7.43
C VAL A 153 1.88 -9.58 -8.47
N PRO A 154 0.53 -9.60 -8.52
CA PRO A 154 -0.20 -8.83 -9.51
C PRO A 154 0.00 -7.32 -9.35
N VAL A 155 0.17 -6.81 -8.12
CA VAL A 155 0.41 -5.38 -7.89
C VAL A 155 1.78 -4.96 -8.47
N VAL A 156 2.85 -5.66 -8.13
CA VAL A 156 4.19 -5.37 -8.64
C VAL A 156 4.23 -5.53 -10.16
N LEU A 157 3.60 -6.57 -10.73
CA LEU A 157 3.56 -6.75 -12.18
C LEU A 157 2.82 -5.60 -12.89
N LEU A 158 1.67 -5.18 -12.38
CA LEU A 158 0.91 -4.08 -12.99
C LEU A 158 1.65 -2.75 -12.86
N PHE A 159 2.15 -2.42 -11.67
CA PHE A 159 2.86 -1.16 -11.44
C PHE A 159 4.20 -1.12 -12.16
N SER A 160 4.94 -2.25 -12.25
CA SER A 160 6.15 -2.32 -13.08
C SER A 160 5.86 -2.13 -14.57
N ALA A 161 4.71 -2.63 -15.06
CA ALA A 161 4.31 -2.40 -16.44
C ALA A 161 3.97 -0.92 -16.69
N VAL A 162 3.28 -0.25 -15.75
CA VAL A 162 3.03 1.19 -15.81
C VAL A 162 4.35 1.97 -15.76
N PHE A 163 5.20 1.70 -14.77
CA PHE A 163 6.49 2.36 -14.58
C PHE A 163 7.36 2.26 -15.83
N ARG A 164 7.50 1.05 -16.40
CA ARG A 164 8.23 0.86 -17.66
C ARG A 164 7.63 1.69 -18.78
N ARG A 165 6.31 1.71 -18.95
CA ARG A 165 5.67 2.49 -20.02
C ARG A 165 5.85 4.01 -19.88
N THR A 166 5.99 4.50 -18.65
CA THR A 166 6.11 5.94 -18.38
C THR A 166 7.56 6.44 -18.34
N HIS A 167 8.53 5.52 -18.24
CA HIS A 167 9.96 5.80 -18.20
C HIS A 167 10.72 5.22 -19.42
N LEU A 168 10.01 4.91 -20.52
CA LEU A 168 10.66 4.45 -21.77
C LEU A 168 11.42 5.59 -22.49
N ASP A 169 11.09 6.85 -22.17
CA ASP A 169 11.63 8.05 -22.82
C ASP A 169 12.68 8.80 -21.96
N ASP A 170 13.00 8.27 -20.77
CA ASP A 170 14.04 8.80 -19.84
C ASP A 170 15.38 8.05 -19.98
#